data_AF-A0A2H9L2Z0-F1
#
_entry.id   AF-A0A2H9L2Z0-F1
#
_cell.length_a   1.000
_cell.length_b   1.000
_cell.length_c   1.000
_cell.angle_alpha   90.00
_cell.angle_beta   90.00
_cell.angle_gamma   90.00
#
_symmetry.space_group_name_H-M   'P 1'
#
loop_
_entity.id
_entity.type
_entity.pdbx_description
1 polymer ?
#
loop_
_entity_poly.entity_id
_entity_poly.type
_entity_poly.pdbx_seq_one_letter_code
_entity_poly.pdbx_strand_id
1 'polypeptide(L)'
;GALLGDVKHDPFQSCYGGTKIDGANETMETIWKKMARKHASLIERNDDGYEAIVLPKSERIYAYGMKGGRVVRSRIRIINRRPYRGKVVRIKAGKRALITTPEHNFYSKKGRKAAGSLRRGARLVVGG
;
A
#
# COMPACT_ATOMS: atom_id res chain seq x y z
N GLY A 1 -1.78 3.14 -5.77
CA GLY A 1 -2.13 1.72 -5.67
C GLY A 1 -2.01 1.27 -4.24
N ALA A 2 -2.64 0.15 -3.90
CA ALA A 2 -2.57 -0.52 -2.62
C ALA A 2 -2.06 -1.96 -2.83
N LEU A 3 -1.44 -2.52 -1.80
CA LEU A 3 -1.19 -3.95 -1.73
C LEU A 3 -2.19 -4.50 -0.73
N LEU A 4 -3.05 -5.40 -1.19
CA LEU A 4 -4.07 -5.99 -0.34
C LEU A 4 -3.62 -7.42 -0.04
N GLY A 5 -3.50 -7.73 1.24
CA GLY A 5 -3.12 -9.05 1.73
C GLY A 5 -4.19 -9.64 2.63
N ASP A 6 -3.78 -10.38 3.66
CA ASP A 6 -4.68 -10.91 4.71
C ASP A 6 -5.31 -9.83 5.62
N VAL A 7 -5.12 -8.56 5.27
CA VAL A 7 -5.72 -7.39 5.92
C VAL A 7 -6.72 -6.78 4.95
N LYS A 8 -7.99 -6.68 5.38
CA LYS A 8 -9.02 -5.87 4.70
C LYS A 8 -8.55 -4.42 4.70
N HIS A 9 -7.83 -4.03 3.66
CA HIS A 9 -7.42 -2.66 3.41
C HIS A 9 -8.35 -2.08 2.35
N ASP A 10 -8.65 -0.81 2.47
CA ASP A 10 -9.43 -0.08 1.48
C ASP A 10 -8.59 0.04 0.18
N PRO A 11 -9.07 -0.45 -0.96
CA PRO A 11 -8.35 -0.39 -2.24
C PRO A 11 -8.12 1.05 -2.73
N PHE A 12 -8.88 2.03 -2.22
CA PHE A 12 -8.75 3.43 -2.58
C PHE A 12 -7.71 4.18 -1.75
N GLN A 13 -7.33 3.66 -0.57
CA GLN A 13 -6.23 4.17 0.25
C GLN A 13 -4.88 3.84 -0.38
N SER A 14 -4.50 4.64 -1.37
CA SER A 14 -3.38 4.38 -2.27
C SER A 14 -2.10 5.11 -1.90
N CYS A 15 -0.96 4.45 -2.13
CA CYS A 15 0.38 5.04 -2.07
C CYS A 15 0.90 5.36 -3.48
N TYR A 16 1.85 6.31 -3.56
CA TYR A 16 2.56 6.65 -4.79
C TYR A 16 3.39 5.46 -5.32
N GLY A 17 3.50 5.32 -6.65
CA GLY A 17 4.18 4.20 -7.31
C GLY A 17 5.66 4.03 -6.90
N GLY A 18 6.38 5.13 -6.67
CA GLY A 18 7.77 5.11 -6.20
C GLY A 18 7.95 4.74 -4.72
N THR A 19 6.88 4.44 -4.00
CA THR A 19 6.94 4.00 -2.61
C THR A 19 7.60 2.63 -2.52
N LYS A 20 8.67 2.51 -1.72
CA LYS A 20 9.26 1.21 -1.35
C LYS A 20 8.33 0.49 -0.39
N ILE A 21 8.14 -0.80 -0.61
CA ILE A 21 7.25 -1.63 0.20
C ILE A 21 8.05 -2.20 1.37
N ASP A 22 7.61 -1.94 2.59
CA ASP A 22 8.27 -2.55 3.76
C ASP A 22 8.14 -4.08 3.67
N GLY A 23 9.29 -4.79 3.64
CA GLY A 23 9.35 -6.25 3.47
C GLY A 23 9.53 -6.74 2.03
N ALA A 24 9.51 -5.84 1.03
CA ALA A 24 9.95 -6.12 -0.32
C ALA A 24 10.95 -5.03 -0.75
N ASN A 25 12.18 -5.40 -1.14
CA ASN A 25 13.21 -4.45 -1.61
C ASN A 25 12.88 -3.80 -2.97
N GLU A 26 11.61 -3.69 -3.33
CA GLU A 26 11.08 -3.20 -4.59
C GLU A 26 10.03 -2.09 -4.34
N THR A 27 9.78 -1.24 -5.33
CA THR A 27 8.71 -0.25 -5.26
C THR A 27 7.36 -0.85 -5.63
N MET A 28 6.27 -0.17 -5.25
CA MET A 28 4.91 -0.49 -5.70
C MET A 28 4.82 -0.62 -7.23
N GLU A 29 5.43 0.32 -7.95
CA GLU A 29 5.43 0.32 -9.41
C GLU A 29 6.25 -0.84 -9.99
N THR A 30 7.42 -1.14 -9.42
CA THR A 30 8.25 -2.27 -9.84
C THR A 30 7.50 -3.59 -9.69
N ILE A 31 6.88 -3.82 -8.54
CA ILE A 31 6.08 -5.03 -8.28
C ILE A 31 4.89 -5.11 -9.23
N TRP A 32 4.19 -3.99 -9.45
CA TRP A 32 3.10 -3.94 -10.41
C TRP A 32 3.55 -4.35 -11.82
N LYS A 33 4.59 -3.71 -12.38
CA LYS A 33 5.10 -4.02 -13.73
C LYS A 33 5.50 -5.49 -13.86
N LYS A 34 6.18 -6.03 -12.84
CA LYS A 34 6.61 -7.43 -12.80
C LYS A 34 5.43 -8.40 -12.85
N MET A 35 4.40 -8.14 -12.05
CA MET A 35 3.21 -8.99 -11.98
C MET A 35 2.29 -8.82 -13.19
N ALA A 36 2.09 -7.58 -13.67
CA ALA A 36 1.32 -7.30 -14.88
C ALA A 36 1.93 -7.97 -16.12
N ARG A 37 3.26 -8.00 -16.23
CA ARG A 37 3.94 -8.73 -17.31
C ARG A 37 3.75 -10.24 -17.20
N LYS A 38 3.81 -10.80 -15.99
CA LYS A 38 3.72 -12.25 -15.75
C LYS A 38 2.29 -12.77 -15.86
N HIS A 39 1.32 -11.95 -15.47
CA HIS A 39 -0.09 -12.31 -15.30
C HIS A 39 -1.01 -11.36 -16.08
N ALA A 40 -0.63 -11.03 -17.33
CA ALA A 40 -1.34 -10.05 -18.14
C ALA A 40 -2.83 -10.40 -18.33
N SER A 41 -3.16 -11.69 -18.44
CA SER A 41 -4.52 -12.20 -18.56
C SER A 41 -5.36 -12.08 -17.28
N LEU A 42 -4.74 -11.81 -16.13
CA LEU A 42 -5.41 -11.65 -14.84
C LEU A 42 -5.65 -10.17 -14.48
N ILE A 43 -5.34 -9.24 -15.40
CA ILE A 43 -5.56 -7.81 -15.18
C ILE A 43 -7.03 -7.49 -15.38
N GLU A 44 -7.71 -7.16 -14.29
CA GLU A 44 -9.05 -6.58 -14.32
C GLU A 44 -8.96 -5.06 -14.45
N ARG A 45 -9.84 -4.45 -15.25
CA ARG A 45 -9.88 -3.02 -15.52
C ARG A 45 -11.28 -2.46 -15.38
N ASN A 46 -11.38 -1.18 -15.00
CA ASN A 46 -12.62 -0.41 -15.12
C ASN A 46 -12.44 0.81 -16.05
N ASP A 47 -13.55 1.51 -16.34
CA ASP A 47 -13.57 2.67 -17.24
C ASP A 47 -12.78 3.88 -16.71
N ASP A 48 -12.55 3.96 -15.40
CA ASP A 48 -11.76 5.03 -14.76
C ASP A 48 -10.24 4.77 -14.84
N GLY A 49 -9.83 3.69 -15.49
CA GLY A 49 -8.42 3.27 -15.57
C GLY A 49 -7.89 2.63 -14.29
N TYR A 50 -8.77 2.23 -13.36
CA TYR A 50 -8.38 1.33 -12.27
C TYR A 50 -7.98 -0.02 -12.87
N GLU A 51 -6.88 -0.58 -12.37
CA GLU A 51 -6.43 -1.91 -12.72
C GLU A 51 -6.10 -2.70 -11.46
N ALA A 52 -6.46 -3.98 -11.43
CA ALA A 52 -6.09 -4.89 -10.35
C ALA A 52 -5.66 -6.26 -10.88
N ILE A 53 -4.84 -6.95 -10.09
CA ILE A 53 -4.45 -8.33 -10.34
C ILE A 53 -4.68 -9.11 -9.05
N VAL A 54 -5.54 -10.12 -9.11
CA VAL A 54 -5.63 -11.15 -8.07
C VAL A 54 -4.47 -12.13 -8.29
N LEU A 55 -3.48 -12.09 -7.41
CA LEU A 55 -2.27 -12.88 -7.54
C LEU A 55 -2.56 -14.37 -7.28
N PRO A 56 -2.11 -15.29 -8.16
CA PRO A 56 -2.33 -16.71 -7.95
C PRO A 56 -1.55 -17.23 -6.74
N LYS A 57 -1.96 -18.39 -6.22
CA LYS A 57 -1.35 -19.01 -5.04
C LYS A 57 0.14 -19.32 -5.21
N SER A 58 0.67 -19.37 -6.43
CA SER A 58 2.10 -19.52 -6.74
C SER A 58 2.93 -18.25 -6.49
N GLU A 59 2.33 -17.05 -6.49
CA GLU A 59 3.07 -15.81 -6.24
C GLU A 59 3.27 -15.56 -4.75
N ARG A 60 4.50 -15.74 -4.27
CA ARG A 60 4.86 -15.59 -2.86
C ARG A 60 5.47 -14.22 -2.58
N ILE A 61 4.69 -13.16 -2.79
CA ILE A 61 5.07 -11.79 -2.46
C ILE A 61 4.54 -11.44 -1.07
N TYR A 62 5.36 -10.78 -0.27
CA TYR A 62 5.01 -10.40 1.10
C TYR A 62 5.32 -8.93 1.36
N ALA A 63 4.55 -8.33 2.25
CA ALA A 63 4.82 -7.03 2.84
C ALA A 63 4.62 -7.11 4.35
N TYR A 64 5.22 -6.20 5.10
CA TYR A 64 4.93 -6.06 6.52
C TYR A 64 3.59 -5.37 6.72
N GLY A 65 2.73 -6.01 7.51
CA GLY A 65 1.44 -5.48 7.96
C GLY A 65 1.35 -5.50 9.49
N MET A 66 0.18 -5.17 10.01
CA MET A 66 -0.11 -5.20 11.45
C MET A 66 -1.30 -6.14 11.72
N LYS A 67 -1.14 -7.09 12.65
CA LYS A 67 -2.20 -7.99 13.12
C LYS A 67 -2.14 -8.09 14.65
N GLY A 68 -3.24 -7.76 15.32
CA GLY A 68 -3.31 -7.78 16.79
C GLY A 68 -2.27 -6.89 17.48
N GLY A 69 -1.94 -5.73 16.89
CA GLY A 69 -0.92 -4.81 17.43
C GLY A 69 0.54 -5.23 17.20
N ARG A 70 0.78 -6.34 16.49
CA ARG A 70 2.13 -6.83 16.15
C ARG A 70 2.41 -6.67 14.66
N VAL A 71 3.66 -6.34 14.32
CA VAL A 71 4.14 -6.37 12.93
C VAL A 71 4.19 -7.82 12.48
N VAL A 72 3.57 -8.12 11.34
CA VAL A 72 3.54 -9.47 10.77
C VAL A 72 3.92 -9.42 9.30
N ARG A 73 4.59 -10.46 8.82
CA ARG A 73 4.82 -10.64 7.38
C ARG A 73 3.54 -11.20 6.76
N SER A 74 2.89 -10.41 5.91
CA SER A 74 1.61 -10.76 5.28
C SER A 74 1.81 -11.01 3.79
N ARG A 75 1.15 -12.05 3.29
CA ARG A 75 1.13 -12.35 1.87
C ARG A 75 0.27 -11.31 1.14
N ILE A 76 0.77 -10.82 0.02
CA ILE A 76 0.01 -9.98 -0.90
C ILE A 76 -0.84 -10.87 -1.80
N ARG A 77 -2.16 -10.62 -1.83
CA ARG A 77 -3.13 -11.38 -2.62
C ARG A 77 -3.64 -10.57 -3.81
N ILE A 78 -3.75 -9.26 -3.66
CA ILE A 78 -4.21 -8.36 -4.73
C ILE A 78 -3.26 -7.18 -4.77
N ILE A 79 -2.92 -6.77 -5.98
CA ILE A 79 -2.26 -5.51 -6.25
C ILE A 79 -3.13 -4.69 -7.16
N ASN A 80 -3.15 -3.37 -6.98
CA ASN A 80 -3.92 -2.47 -7.83
C ASN A 80 -3.19 -1.16 -8.12
N ARG A 81 -3.55 -0.52 -9.23
CA ARG A 81 -3.19 0.85 -9.55
C ARG A 81 -4.40 1.59 -10.12
N ARG A 82 -4.37 2.92 -10.03
CA ARG A 82 -5.35 3.78 -10.66
C ARG A 82 -4.73 5.13 -10.96
N PRO A 83 -5.17 5.83 -12.02
CA PRO A 83 -4.99 7.26 -12.14
C PRO A 83 -5.54 7.96 -10.89
N TYR A 84 -4.79 8.94 -10.38
CA TYR A 84 -5.24 9.74 -9.25
C TYR A 84 -4.99 11.21 -9.53
N ARG A 85 -6.08 11.98 -9.61
CA ARG A 85 -6.07 13.43 -9.82
C ARG A 85 -6.70 14.12 -8.62
N GLY A 86 -6.03 14.01 -7.48
CA GLY A 86 -6.51 14.58 -6.22
C GLY A 86 -5.35 15.08 -5.35
N LYS A 87 -5.70 15.63 -4.19
CA LYS A 87 -4.69 16.04 -3.19
C LYS A 87 -3.93 14.82 -2.69
N VAL A 88 -2.63 14.96 -2.52
CA VAL A 88 -1.76 13.95 -1.88
C VAL A 88 -1.12 14.56 -0.65
N VAL A 89 -0.81 13.72 0.33
CA VAL A 89 -0.11 14.11 1.55
C VAL A 89 1.24 13.42 1.59
N ARG A 90 2.29 14.20 1.85
CA ARG A 90 3.64 13.69 2.12
C ARG A 90 3.84 13.54 3.63
N ILE A 91 3.92 12.31 4.09
CA ILE A 91 4.21 11.97 5.49
C ILE A 91 5.69 11.67 5.63
N LYS A 92 6.35 12.29 6.61
CA LYS A 92 7.75 12.03 6.97
C LYS A 92 7.82 11.54 8.41
N ALA A 93 8.43 10.37 8.61
CA ALA A 93 8.67 9.77 9.92
C ALA A 93 10.15 9.38 10.01
N GLY A 94 10.95 10.22 10.69
CA GLY A 94 12.41 10.07 10.73
C GLY A 94 13.03 10.17 9.32
N LYS A 95 13.77 9.12 8.93
CA LYS A 95 14.39 8.99 7.59
C LYS A 95 13.42 8.48 6.51
N ARG A 96 12.22 8.01 6.90
CA ARG A 96 11.24 7.46 5.96
C ARG A 96 10.29 8.56 5.49
N ALA A 97 9.88 8.48 4.22
CA ALA A 97 8.88 9.35 3.63
C ALA A 97 7.91 8.53 2.79
N LEU A 98 6.63 8.88 2.87
CA LEU A 98 5.56 8.26 2.11
C LEU A 98 4.68 9.35 1.48
N ILE A 99 4.34 9.20 0.21
CA ILE A 99 3.32 10.02 -0.46
C ILE A 99 2.08 9.14 -0.60
N THR A 100 0.97 9.61 -0.03
CA THR A 100 -0.26 8.84 0.03
C THR A 100 -1.49 9.73 -0.09
N THR A 101 -2.63 9.10 -0.28
CA THR A 101 -3.95 9.74 -0.28
C THR A 101 -4.32 10.25 1.13
N PRO A 102 -5.04 11.39 1.28
CA PRO A 102 -5.38 11.97 2.59
C PRO A 102 -6.14 11.03 3.53
N GLU A 103 -6.97 10.16 2.98
CA GLU A 103 -7.77 9.15 3.68
C GLU A 103 -6.96 7.93 4.13
N HIS A 104 -5.72 7.78 3.65
CA HIS A 104 -4.89 6.62 3.98
C HIS A 104 -4.61 6.55 5.48
N ASN A 105 -4.94 5.41 6.10
CA ASN A 105 -4.84 5.24 7.54
C ASN A 105 -3.46 4.74 7.97
N PHE A 106 -2.87 5.45 8.93
CA PHE A 106 -1.67 5.04 9.62
C PHE A 106 -2.00 4.50 11.01
N TYR A 107 -1.23 3.51 11.45
CA TYR A 107 -1.30 3.03 12.83
C TYR A 107 -0.60 4.03 13.76
N SER A 108 -1.28 4.40 14.84
CA SER A 108 -0.74 5.19 15.95
C SER A 108 -1.01 4.49 17.28
N LYS A 109 -0.35 4.91 18.36
CA LYS A 109 -0.63 4.37 19.71
C LYS A 109 -2.08 4.57 20.17
N LYS A 110 -2.80 5.56 19.59
CA LYS A 110 -4.20 5.87 19.90
C LYS A 110 -5.19 5.27 18.87
N GLY A 111 -4.76 4.29 18.07
CA GLY A 111 -5.56 3.71 17.00
C GLY A 111 -5.18 4.23 15.60
N ARG A 112 -6.07 4.02 14.63
CA ARG A 112 -5.84 4.44 13.23
C ARG A 112 -6.05 5.95 13.08
N LYS A 113 -5.21 6.61 12.27
CA LYS A 113 -5.34 8.01 11.91
C LYS A 113 -5.17 8.21 10.40
N ALA A 114 -6.08 8.94 9.79
CA ALA A 114 -5.98 9.31 8.38
C ALA A 114 -4.81 10.26 8.14
N ALA A 115 -4.12 10.13 7.00
CA ALA A 115 -2.95 10.92 6.62
C ALA A 115 -3.20 12.43 6.74
N GLY A 116 -4.35 12.90 6.24
CA GLY A 116 -4.73 14.31 6.26
C GLY A 116 -4.99 14.88 7.65
N SER A 117 -5.19 14.02 8.66
CA SER A 117 -5.39 14.43 10.06
C SER A 117 -4.10 14.46 10.89
N LEU A 118 -2.98 14.01 10.31
CA LEU A 118 -1.71 13.94 11.02
C LEU A 118 -1.11 15.33 11.20
N ARG A 119 -0.71 15.62 12.44
CA ARG A 119 0.03 16.83 12.79
C ARG A 119 1.50 16.50 13.04
N ARG A 120 2.38 17.50 12.87
CA ARG A 120 3.81 17.37 13.20
C ARG A 120 3.96 16.89 14.66
N GLY A 121 4.80 15.89 14.89
CA GLY A 121 4.99 15.26 16.20
C GLY A 121 4.04 14.09 16.52
N ALA A 122 3.11 13.73 15.63
CA ALA A 122 2.30 12.54 15.80
C ALA A 122 3.17 11.27 15.87
N ARG A 123 2.98 10.48 16.93
CA ARG A 123 3.67 9.19 17.12
C ARG A 123 2.99 8.10 16.29
N LEU A 124 3.59 7.78 15.15
CA LEU A 124 3.17 6.68 14.28
C LEU A 124 3.88 5.39 14.67
N VAL A 125 3.21 4.26 14.47
CA VAL A 125 3.86 2.95 14.50
C VAL A 125 4.53 2.77 13.15
N VAL A 126 5.86 2.77 13.16
CA VAL A 126 6.68 2.52 11.97
C VAL A 126 7.17 1.08 12.09
N GLY A 127 6.88 0.23 11.10
CA GLY A 127 7.41 -1.14 11.09
C GLY A 127 8.94 -1.11 11.10
N GLY A 128 9.59 -1.94 11.91
CA GLY A 128 11.05 -2.03 11.99
C GLY A 128 11.69 -2.22 10.63
#